data_AF-A0A1I7XNM5-F1
#
_entry.id   AF-A0A1I7XNM5-F1
#
_cell.length_a   1.000
_cell.length_b   1.000
_cell.length_c   1.000
_cell.angle_alpha   90.00
_cell.angle_beta   90.00
_cell.angle_gamma   90.00
#
_symmetry.space_group_name_H-M   'P 1'
#
loop_
_entity.id
_entity.type
_entity.pdbx_description
1 polymer ?
#
loop_
_entity_poly.entity_id
_entity_poly.type
_entity_poly.pdbx_seq_one_letter_code
_entity_poly.pdbx_strand_id
1 'polypeptide(L)'
;MLCNDDWGDKDSRESIEASMVFSDSINNQINALSLSLRSSMSGMKEETAVEKETDNINIIIKENKRLKAELDSLRADSSKISIEELFRENQSLLHQLNEANSYVDQVDVEAEQQYTELTSEIDELCTLVEKKDNEITVLKDKIQEQTRTNIKLTDQVEQKNTNNQRQAEVIENIRTELDNEREKVRDLVKEKEKIQLEFNKMREKIETDKGDSLAKNVLLSIEIEDMQRELEKQKEILASTSIAQIVDRWERRVLDLENEVREREVIIHTQQCILNELRRLPPRESSSVTSVSGIFNSGGSSSDSFHMKESGLDQSSRNTLIKYILSDRNNQLANIYAIGRILDLSNQEVDYLERSLSKERDRYL
;
A
#
# COMPACT_ATOMS: atom_id res chain seq x y z
N MET A 1 -10.13 -58.83 -72.83
CA MET A 1 -11.42 -59.53 -73.04
C MET A 1 -12.13 -58.80 -74.17
N LEU A 2 -12.59 -59.52 -75.20
CA LEU A 2 -13.22 -59.07 -76.47
C LEU A 2 -12.22 -58.55 -77.52
N CYS A 3 -12.21 -58.88 -78.82
CA CYS A 3 -12.80 -59.88 -79.74
C CYS A 3 -12.02 -59.68 -81.07
N ASN A 4 -11.24 -60.65 -81.56
CA ASN A 4 -11.46 -61.45 -82.79
C ASN A 4 -12.35 -60.90 -83.92
N ASP A 5 -11.84 -60.99 -85.16
CA ASP A 5 -12.44 -61.42 -86.46
C ASP A 5 -11.61 -60.78 -87.61
N ASP A 6 -10.78 -61.45 -88.42
CA ASP A 6 -10.89 -62.63 -89.30
C ASP A 6 -11.74 -62.44 -90.56
N TRP A 7 -11.08 -62.16 -91.69
CA TRP A 7 -11.52 -62.33 -93.09
C TRP A 7 -10.25 -62.55 -93.92
N GLY A 8 -10.05 -63.57 -94.74
CA GLY A 8 -11.00 -64.43 -95.44
C GLY A 8 -10.56 -64.51 -96.90
N ASP A 9 -9.70 -65.47 -97.20
CA ASP A 9 -9.16 -65.82 -98.52
C ASP A 9 -10.18 -66.68 -99.30
N LYS A 10 -10.43 -66.42 -100.60
CA LYS A 10 -10.94 -67.41 -101.58
C LYS A 10 -11.11 -66.90 -103.01
N ASP A 11 -10.45 -67.64 -103.91
CA ASP A 11 -10.91 -68.19 -105.20
C ASP A 11 -11.62 -67.30 -106.24
N SER A 12 -11.00 -67.16 -107.42
CA SER A 12 -11.63 -67.59 -108.69
C SER A 12 -10.60 -67.80 -109.82
N ARG A 13 -10.22 -69.06 -110.04
CA ARG A 13 -9.80 -69.60 -111.34
C ARG A 13 -11.06 -69.91 -112.13
N GLU A 14 -11.21 -69.38 -113.33
CA GLU A 14 -11.98 -70.01 -114.42
C GLU A 14 -11.76 -69.27 -115.74
N SER A 15 -11.93 -69.98 -116.86
CA SER A 15 -11.92 -69.50 -118.25
C SER A 15 -10.59 -69.61 -119.03
N ILE A 16 -9.97 -70.80 -118.96
CA ILE A 16 -9.21 -71.39 -120.08
C ILE A 16 -10.13 -72.45 -120.71
N GLU A 17 -11.05 -72.08 -121.60
CA GLU A 17 -11.82 -73.05 -122.41
C GLU A 17 -12.63 -72.36 -123.52
N ALA A 18 -11.94 -71.67 -124.46
CA ALA A 18 -12.61 -71.14 -125.66
C ALA A 18 -11.72 -70.94 -126.89
N SER A 19 -10.45 -71.39 -126.88
CA SER A 19 -9.52 -71.14 -128.01
C SER A 19 -9.19 -72.39 -128.84
N MET A 20 -9.74 -73.56 -128.49
CA MET A 20 -9.32 -74.85 -129.06
C MET A 20 -10.20 -75.36 -130.22
N VAL A 21 -11.25 -74.62 -130.61
CA VAL A 21 -12.17 -74.99 -131.72
C VAL A 21 -11.98 -74.09 -132.96
N PHE A 22 -11.18 -73.03 -132.87
CA PHE A 22 -10.93 -72.11 -133.98
C PHE A 22 -9.69 -72.48 -134.82
N SER A 23 -8.85 -73.39 -134.35
CA SER A 23 -7.58 -73.72 -135.00
C SER A 23 -7.68 -74.82 -136.07
N ASP A 24 -8.72 -75.66 -136.03
CA ASP A 24 -8.91 -76.74 -137.02
C ASP A 24 -9.69 -76.28 -138.27
N SER A 25 -10.46 -75.19 -138.16
CA SER A 25 -11.13 -74.56 -139.31
C SER A 25 -10.16 -73.76 -140.19
N ILE A 26 -9.09 -73.21 -139.59
CA ILE A 26 -8.07 -72.45 -140.31
C ILE A 26 -7.12 -73.40 -141.07
N ASN A 27 -6.77 -74.55 -140.49
CA ASN A 27 -5.90 -75.54 -141.16
C ASN A 27 -6.55 -76.20 -142.39
N ASN A 28 -7.89 -76.36 -142.41
CA ASN A 28 -8.60 -76.87 -143.58
C ASN A 28 -8.79 -75.81 -144.69
N GLN A 29 -8.85 -74.51 -144.36
CA GLN A 29 -8.88 -73.44 -145.36
C GLN A 29 -7.49 -73.17 -145.97
N ILE A 30 -6.40 -73.38 -145.21
CA ILE A 30 -5.03 -73.23 -145.72
C ILE A 30 -4.67 -74.35 -146.71
N ASN A 31 -5.12 -75.59 -146.50
CA ASN A 31 -4.88 -76.69 -147.45
C ASN A 31 -5.70 -76.56 -148.75
N ALA A 32 -6.91 -75.98 -148.69
CA ALA A 32 -7.73 -75.71 -149.88
C ALA A 32 -7.18 -74.55 -150.74
N LEU A 33 -6.60 -73.52 -150.12
CA LEU A 33 -5.96 -72.41 -150.84
C LEU A 33 -4.59 -72.79 -151.43
N SER A 34 -3.87 -73.71 -150.78
CA SER A 34 -2.55 -74.18 -151.26
C SER A 34 -2.64 -75.06 -152.52
N LEU A 35 -3.75 -75.77 -152.73
CA LEU A 35 -4.01 -76.57 -153.94
C LEU A 35 -4.61 -75.74 -155.09
N SER A 36 -5.32 -74.64 -154.81
CA SER A 36 -5.88 -73.75 -155.84
C SER A 36 -4.88 -72.74 -156.42
N LEU A 37 -3.77 -72.44 -155.73
CA LEU A 37 -2.76 -71.51 -156.25
C LEU A 37 -1.71 -72.17 -157.15
N ARG A 38 -1.62 -73.51 -157.17
CA ARG A 38 -0.63 -74.26 -157.96
C ARG A 38 -1.03 -74.54 -159.42
N SER A 39 -2.23 -74.17 -159.84
CA SER A 39 -2.78 -74.54 -161.16
C SER A 39 -3.11 -73.37 -162.12
N SER A 40 -2.85 -72.10 -161.75
CA SER A 40 -3.32 -70.96 -162.55
C SER A 40 -2.30 -69.90 -162.99
N MET A 41 -0.99 -70.10 -162.78
CA MET A 41 0.01 -69.18 -163.34
C MET A 41 1.14 -69.95 -164.03
N SER A 42 0.73 -70.72 -165.04
CA SER A 42 1.57 -71.29 -166.09
C SER A 42 1.50 -70.38 -167.31
N GLY A 43 2.62 -69.74 -167.65
CA GLY A 43 2.89 -69.27 -169.01
C GLY A 43 2.78 -67.76 -169.23
N MET A 44 3.89 -67.05 -169.06
CA MET A 44 4.57 -66.38 -170.18
C MET A 44 5.97 -65.94 -169.72
N LYS A 45 6.95 -66.29 -170.53
CA LYS A 45 8.39 -66.02 -170.35
C LYS A 45 8.64 -64.51 -170.48
N GLU A 46 9.46 -63.94 -169.59
CA GLU A 46 10.58 -63.09 -170.00
C GLU A 46 11.56 -62.84 -168.85
N GLU A 47 12.84 -63.08 -169.15
CA GLU A 47 13.99 -62.99 -168.26
C GLU A 47 14.31 -61.52 -167.87
N THR A 48 14.97 -61.36 -166.71
CA THR A 48 15.84 -60.21 -166.29
C THR A 48 15.34 -59.14 -165.29
N ALA A 49 14.36 -59.39 -164.40
CA ALA A 49 13.99 -58.41 -163.35
C ALA A 49 13.86 -58.91 -161.88
N VAL A 50 13.92 -60.22 -161.62
CA VAL A 50 13.46 -60.82 -160.33
C VAL A 50 14.51 -60.82 -159.20
N GLU A 51 15.81 -60.72 -159.51
CA GLU A 51 16.87 -60.82 -158.46
C GLU A 51 16.90 -59.64 -157.47
N LYS A 52 16.49 -58.43 -157.91
CA LYS A 52 16.50 -57.23 -157.05
C LYS A 52 15.37 -57.20 -156.00
N GLU A 53 14.31 -57.97 -156.19
CA GLU A 53 13.13 -57.96 -155.31
C GLU A 53 13.32 -58.90 -154.11
N THR A 54 14.02 -60.02 -154.31
CA THR A 54 14.41 -60.97 -153.25
C THR A 54 15.42 -60.40 -152.25
N ASP A 55 16.34 -59.55 -152.69
CA ASP A 55 17.27 -58.86 -151.80
C ASP A 55 16.56 -57.80 -150.93
N ASN A 56 15.58 -57.09 -151.52
CA ASN A 56 14.77 -56.11 -150.81
C ASN A 56 13.93 -56.76 -149.69
N ILE A 57 13.33 -57.93 -149.96
CA ILE A 57 12.57 -58.69 -148.97
C ILE A 57 13.47 -59.17 -147.81
N ASN A 58 14.68 -59.63 -148.10
CA ASN A 58 15.62 -60.05 -147.06
C ASN A 58 16.13 -58.89 -146.19
N ILE A 59 16.31 -57.70 -146.78
CA ILE A 59 16.62 -56.46 -146.04
C ILE A 59 15.45 -56.11 -145.12
N ILE A 60 14.21 -56.14 -145.61
CA ILE A 60 12.99 -55.85 -144.82
C ILE A 60 12.79 -56.88 -143.69
N ILE A 61 13.10 -58.16 -143.90
CA ILE A 61 13.00 -59.18 -142.85
C ILE A 61 14.07 -58.97 -141.78
N LYS A 62 15.32 -58.67 -142.17
CA LYS A 62 16.38 -58.32 -141.20
C LYS A 62 16.02 -57.06 -140.42
N GLU A 63 15.49 -56.06 -141.10
CA GLU A 63 15.07 -54.80 -140.49
C GLU A 63 13.86 -55.00 -139.57
N ASN A 64 12.88 -55.80 -139.94
CA ASN A 64 11.77 -56.16 -139.03
C ASN A 64 12.24 -56.97 -137.83
N LYS A 65 13.23 -57.86 -137.99
CA LYS A 65 13.84 -58.55 -136.84
C LYS A 65 14.59 -57.57 -135.93
N ARG A 66 15.28 -56.58 -136.50
CA ARG A 66 15.95 -55.51 -135.75
C ARG A 66 14.94 -54.64 -135.02
N LEU A 67 13.91 -54.14 -135.70
CA LEU A 67 12.84 -53.33 -135.14
C LEU A 67 12.02 -54.10 -134.09
N LYS A 68 11.83 -55.41 -134.25
CA LYS A 68 11.16 -56.23 -133.25
C LYS A 68 12.02 -56.42 -132.00
N ALA A 69 13.32 -56.64 -132.16
CA ALA A 69 14.25 -56.65 -131.03
C ALA A 69 14.34 -55.27 -130.34
N GLU A 70 14.25 -54.19 -131.10
CA GLU A 70 14.22 -52.81 -130.60
C GLU A 70 12.92 -52.50 -129.86
N LEU A 71 11.76 -52.95 -130.36
CA LEU A 71 10.46 -52.88 -129.67
C LEU A 71 10.44 -53.71 -128.40
N ASP A 72 10.98 -54.93 -128.43
CA ASP A 72 11.06 -55.80 -127.27
C ASP A 72 12.03 -55.22 -126.22
N SER A 73 13.13 -54.60 -126.64
CA SER A 73 14.04 -53.83 -125.76
C SER A 73 13.33 -52.62 -125.16
N LEU A 74 12.70 -51.76 -125.97
CA LEU A 74 12.02 -50.55 -125.48
C LEU A 74 10.84 -50.89 -124.57
N ARG A 75 10.12 -51.98 -124.84
CA ARG A 75 9.03 -52.46 -123.99
C ARG A 75 9.57 -53.03 -122.68
N ALA A 76 10.67 -53.78 -122.71
CA ALA A 76 11.35 -54.25 -121.51
C ALA A 76 11.90 -53.06 -120.69
N ASP A 77 12.55 -52.09 -121.33
CA ASP A 77 13.13 -50.92 -120.67
C ASP A 77 12.05 -49.99 -120.10
N SER A 78 10.99 -49.67 -120.86
CA SER A 78 9.89 -48.82 -120.39
C SER A 78 9.07 -49.48 -119.28
N SER A 79 8.76 -50.78 -119.39
CA SER A 79 7.97 -51.47 -118.36
C SER A 79 8.80 -51.79 -117.13
N LYS A 80 10.05 -52.21 -117.28
CA LYS A 80 10.89 -52.59 -116.14
C LYS A 80 11.43 -51.39 -115.40
N ILE A 81 11.95 -50.37 -116.10
CA ILE A 81 12.56 -49.23 -115.42
C ILE A 81 11.47 -48.39 -114.74
N SER A 82 10.38 -48.03 -115.44
CA SER A 82 9.35 -47.17 -114.84
C SER A 82 8.52 -47.87 -113.77
N ILE A 83 8.11 -49.13 -113.95
CA ILE A 83 7.25 -49.81 -112.97
C ILE A 83 8.08 -50.24 -111.75
N GLU A 84 9.30 -50.74 -111.95
CA GLU A 84 10.13 -51.21 -110.85
C GLU A 84 10.75 -50.06 -110.03
N GLU A 85 11.02 -48.90 -110.65
CA GLU A 85 11.32 -47.65 -109.93
C GLU A 85 10.11 -47.17 -109.14
N LEU A 86 8.91 -47.13 -109.73
CA LEU A 86 7.67 -46.75 -109.02
C LEU A 86 7.36 -47.69 -107.85
N PHE A 87 7.54 -49.01 -107.99
CA PHE A 87 7.37 -49.95 -106.88
C PHE A 87 8.38 -49.71 -105.76
N ARG A 88 9.64 -49.44 -106.11
CA ARG A 88 10.69 -49.13 -105.13
C ARG A 88 10.41 -47.81 -104.41
N GLU A 89 9.96 -46.79 -105.14
CA GLU A 89 9.55 -45.51 -104.58
C GLU A 89 8.34 -45.66 -103.66
N ASN A 90 7.33 -46.44 -104.07
CA ASN A 90 6.15 -46.70 -103.26
C ASN A 90 6.49 -47.50 -101.98
N GLN A 91 7.41 -48.46 -102.05
CA GLN A 91 7.95 -49.13 -100.86
C GLN A 91 8.71 -48.17 -99.94
N SER A 92 9.50 -47.24 -100.50
CA SER A 92 10.19 -46.20 -99.74
C SER A 92 9.20 -45.25 -99.05
N LEU A 93 8.15 -44.81 -99.75
CA LEU A 93 7.09 -43.97 -99.19
C LEU A 93 6.29 -44.68 -98.11
N LEU A 94 5.97 -45.97 -98.30
CA LEU A 94 5.32 -46.79 -97.26
C LEU A 94 6.22 -46.92 -96.03
N HIS A 95 7.52 -47.08 -96.22
CA HIS A 95 8.47 -47.13 -95.12
C HIS A 95 8.51 -45.80 -94.35
N GLN A 96 8.61 -44.67 -95.07
CA GLN A 96 8.58 -43.33 -94.46
C GLN A 96 7.24 -43.04 -93.76
N LEU A 97 6.12 -43.49 -94.33
CA LEU A 97 4.80 -43.34 -93.72
C LEU A 97 4.71 -44.15 -92.41
N ASN A 98 5.20 -45.38 -92.40
CA ASN A 98 5.24 -46.21 -91.18
C ASN A 98 6.17 -45.60 -90.13
N GLU A 99 7.31 -45.05 -90.53
CA GLU A 99 8.24 -44.36 -89.63
C GLU A 99 7.61 -43.09 -89.05
N ALA A 100 6.96 -42.26 -89.88
CA ALA A 100 6.23 -41.08 -89.43
C ALA A 100 5.06 -41.42 -88.49
N ASN A 101 4.29 -42.48 -88.80
CA ASN A 101 3.22 -42.95 -87.91
C ASN A 101 3.79 -43.43 -86.56
N SER A 102 4.90 -44.18 -86.57
CA SER A 102 5.56 -44.58 -85.33
C SER A 102 6.06 -43.40 -84.51
N TYR A 103 6.54 -42.33 -85.16
CA TYR A 103 6.92 -41.09 -84.48
C TYR A 103 5.72 -40.37 -83.87
N VAL A 104 4.59 -40.30 -84.58
CA VAL A 104 3.35 -39.70 -84.06
C VAL A 104 2.86 -40.48 -82.83
N ASP A 105 2.80 -41.82 -82.92
CA ASP A 105 2.39 -42.66 -81.79
C ASP A 105 3.29 -42.45 -80.56
N GLN A 106 4.60 -42.30 -80.77
CA GLN A 106 5.54 -42.02 -79.69
C GLN A 106 5.30 -40.64 -79.06
N VAL A 107 5.10 -39.61 -79.87
CA VAL A 107 4.82 -38.26 -79.38
C VAL A 107 3.50 -38.22 -78.59
N ASP A 108 2.46 -38.93 -79.06
CA ASP A 108 1.18 -39.03 -78.37
C ASP A 108 1.33 -39.71 -76.99
N VAL A 109 2.09 -40.80 -76.92
CA VAL A 109 2.39 -41.48 -75.64
C VAL A 109 3.20 -40.57 -74.71
N GLU A 110 4.23 -39.88 -75.21
CA GLU A 110 5.02 -38.95 -74.41
C GLU A 110 4.18 -37.77 -73.90
N ALA A 111 3.27 -37.24 -74.72
CA ALA A 111 2.36 -36.18 -74.34
C ALA A 111 1.34 -36.63 -73.28
N GLU A 112 0.75 -37.83 -73.42
CA GLU A 112 -0.14 -38.42 -72.42
C GLU A 112 0.59 -38.66 -71.10
N GLN A 113 1.84 -39.14 -71.14
CA GLN A 113 2.64 -39.34 -69.95
C GLN A 113 2.91 -38.01 -69.23
N GLN A 114 3.37 -36.98 -69.95
CA GLN A 114 3.59 -35.65 -69.38
C GLN A 114 2.31 -35.07 -68.79
N TYR A 115 1.17 -35.22 -69.49
CA TYR A 115 -0.12 -34.75 -69.01
C TYR A 115 -0.53 -35.46 -67.71
N THR A 116 -0.32 -36.77 -67.62
CA THR A 116 -0.63 -37.57 -66.42
C THR A 116 0.28 -37.19 -65.24
N GLU A 117 1.58 -37.01 -65.49
CA GLU A 117 2.54 -36.58 -64.47
C GLU A 117 2.20 -35.18 -63.94
N LEU A 118 1.93 -34.22 -64.82
CA LEU A 118 1.50 -32.86 -64.45
C LEU A 118 0.19 -32.86 -63.67
N THR A 119 -0.78 -33.69 -64.08
CA THR A 119 -2.07 -33.80 -63.38
C THR A 119 -1.87 -34.37 -61.97
N SER A 120 -1.03 -35.40 -61.81
CA SER A 120 -0.67 -35.95 -60.50
C SER A 120 0.02 -34.92 -59.62
N GLU A 121 0.95 -34.13 -60.16
CA GLU A 121 1.62 -33.07 -59.40
C GLU A 121 0.64 -31.97 -58.95
N ILE A 122 -0.31 -31.59 -59.81
CA ILE A 122 -1.37 -30.62 -59.46
C ILE A 122 -2.23 -31.16 -58.31
N ASP A 123 -2.65 -32.43 -58.36
CA ASP A 123 -3.45 -33.05 -57.30
C ASP A 123 -2.68 -33.09 -55.98
N GLU A 124 -1.40 -33.46 -56.00
CA GLU A 124 -0.53 -33.44 -54.81
C GLU A 124 -0.41 -32.02 -54.21
N LEU A 125 -0.20 -31.01 -55.06
CA LEU A 125 -0.14 -29.61 -54.62
C LEU A 125 -1.47 -29.13 -54.04
N CYS A 126 -2.60 -29.52 -54.62
CA CYS A 126 -3.93 -29.21 -54.09
C CYS A 126 -4.14 -29.81 -52.69
N THR A 127 -3.81 -31.10 -52.50
CA THR A 127 -3.92 -31.74 -51.18
C THR A 127 -2.99 -31.10 -50.14
N LEU A 128 -1.80 -30.66 -50.56
CA LEU A 128 -0.87 -29.95 -49.69
C LEU A 128 -1.43 -28.59 -49.26
N VAL A 129 -2.00 -27.82 -50.19
CA VAL A 129 -2.64 -26.54 -49.91
C VAL A 129 -3.79 -26.72 -48.92
N GLU A 130 -4.70 -27.68 -49.16
CA GLU A 130 -5.80 -27.98 -48.23
C GLU A 130 -5.29 -28.34 -46.83
N LYS A 131 -4.24 -29.16 -46.74
CA LYS A 131 -3.62 -29.50 -45.46
C LYS A 131 -3.06 -28.26 -44.75
N LYS A 132 -2.40 -27.37 -45.49
CA LYS A 132 -1.85 -26.12 -44.92
C LYS A 132 -2.95 -25.14 -44.50
N ASP A 133 -4.03 -25.03 -45.25
CA ASP A 133 -5.18 -24.21 -44.87
C ASP A 133 -5.86 -24.73 -43.59
N ASN A 134 -5.96 -26.04 -43.44
CA ASN A 134 -6.45 -26.67 -42.21
C ASN A 134 -5.51 -26.40 -41.03
N GLU A 135 -4.19 -26.55 -41.20
CA GLU A 135 -3.18 -26.22 -40.17
C GLU A 135 -3.27 -24.74 -39.75
N ILE A 136 -3.42 -23.82 -40.71
CA ILE A 136 -3.58 -22.38 -40.46
C ILE A 136 -4.85 -22.11 -39.65
N THR A 137 -5.96 -22.76 -39.99
CA THR A 137 -7.24 -22.59 -39.28
C THR A 137 -7.13 -23.03 -37.82
N VAL A 138 -6.53 -24.20 -37.57
CA VAL A 138 -6.29 -24.70 -36.20
C VAL A 138 -5.38 -23.77 -35.40
N LEU A 139 -4.30 -23.27 -36.01
CA LEU A 139 -3.40 -22.32 -35.35
C LEU A 139 -4.10 -20.99 -35.02
N LYS A 140 -4.96 -20.51 -35.91
CA LYS A 140 -5.75 -19.29 -35.69
C LYS A 140 -6.69 -19.43 -34.51
N ASP A 141 -7.39 -20.56 -34.39
CA ASP A 141 -8.27 -20.83 -33.25
C ASP A 141 -7.50 -20.91 -31.94
N LYS A 142 -6.33 -21.56 -31.95
CA LYS A 142 -5.44 -21.62 -30.78
C LYS A 142 -4.94 -20.24 -30.35
N ILE A 143 -4.59 -19.37 -31.31
CA ILE A 143 -4.20 -17.98 -31.02
C ILE A 143 -5.37 -17.20 -30.40
N GLN A 144 -6.59 -17.38 -30.90
CA GLN A 144 -7.76 -16.73 -30.31
C GLN A 144 -8.04 -17.21 -28.88
N GLU A 145 -7.93 -18.50 -28.63
CA GLU A 145 -8.07 -19.07 -27.29
C GLU A 145 -7.01 -18.50 -26.33
N GLN A 146 -5.74 -18.51 -26.75
CA GLN A 146 -4.64 -17.92 -25.98
C GLN A 146 -4.83 -16.43 -25.72
N THR A 147 -5.39 -15.70 -26.69
CA THR A 147 -5.71 -14.28 -26.52
C THR A 147 -6.78 -14.08 -25.44
N ARG A 148 -7.84 -14.91 -25.45
CA ARG A 148 -8.91 -14.86 -24.44
C ARG A 148 -8.39 -15.22 -23.05
N THR A 149 -7.50 -16.20 -22.92
CA THR A 149 -6.91 -16.55 -21.62
C THR A 149 -5.98 -15.47 -21.12
N ASN A 150 -5.20 -14.84 -22.00
CA ASN A 150 -4.33 -13.72 -21.66
C ASN A 150 -5.14 -12.53 -21.11
N ILE A 151 -6.22 -12.13 -21.78
CA ILE A 151 -7.13 -11.07 -21.29
C ILE A 151 -7.64 -11.39 -19.88
N LYS A 152 -8.14 -12.62 -19.63
CA LYS A 152 -8.62 -13.04 -18.31
C LYS A 152 -7.52 -12.98 -17.24
N LEU A 153 -6.29 -13.35 -17.58
CA LEU A 153 -5.17 -13.28 -16.65
C LEU A 153 -4.77 -11.83 -16.36
N THR A 154 -4.80 -10.96 -17.37
CA THR A 154 -4.59 -9.52 -17.20
C THR A 154 -5.62 -8.92 -16.24
N ASP A 155 -6.92 -9.21 -16.43
CA ASP A 155 -7.98 -8.74 -15.53
C ASP A 155 -7.76 -9.22 -14.09
N GLN A 156 -7.35 -10.49 -13.91
CA GLN A 156 -7.03 -11.04 -12.59
C GLN A 156 -5.82 -10.35 -11.95
N VAL A 157 -4.79 -10.02 -12.72
CA VAL A 157 -3.61 -9.28 -12.23
C VAL A 157 -4.01 -7.87 -11.80
N GLU A 158 -4.81 -7.15 -12.58
CA GLU A 158 -5.31 -5.82 -12.21
C GLU A 158 -6.17 -5.88 -10.94
N GLN A 159 -7.06 -6.87 -10.82
CA GLN A 159 -7.83 -7.09 -9.60
C GLN A 159 -6.94 -7.40 -8.38
N LYS A 160 -5.85 -8.15 -8.56
CA LYS A 160 -4.90 -8.41 -7.47
C LYS A 160 -4.10 -7.15 -7.10
N ASN A 161 -3.71 -6.34 -8.07
CA ASN A 161 -3.00 -5.07 -7.82
C ASN A 161 -3.87 -4.08 -7.03
N THR A 162 -5.14 -3.90 -7.42
CA THR A 162 -6.08 -3.04 -6.68
C THR A 162 -6.32 -3.54 -5.25
N ASN A 163 -6.44 -4.86 -5.06
CA ASN A 163 -6.53 -5.45 -3.72
C ASN A 163 -5.26 -5.22 -2.88
N ASN A 164 -4.08 -5.38 -3.48
CA ASN A 164 -2.80 -5.13 -2.79
C ASN A 164 -2.67 -3.67 -2.38
N GLN A 165 -3.07 -2.73 -3.24
CA GLN A 165 -3.08 -1.31 -2.91
C GLN A 165 -4.01 -1.01 -1.72
N ARG A 166 -5.24 -1.54 -1.74
CA ARG A 166 -6.17 -1.40 -0.62
C ARG A 166 -5.61 -2.02 0.68
N GLN A 167 -4.95 -3.16 0.59
CA GLN A 167 -4.31 -3.78 1.75
C GLN A 167 -3.17 -2.93 2.30
N ALA A 168 -2.36 -2.31 1.45
CA ALA A 168 -1.30 -1.40 1.85
C ALA A 168 -1.86 -0.18 2.62
N GLU A 169 -2.96 0.40 2.12
CA GLU A 169 -3.66 1.51 2.80
C GLU A 169 -4.19 1.10 4.18
N VAL A 170 -4.82 -0.08 4.29
CA VAL A 170 -5.30 -0.60 5.58
C VAL A 170 -4.16 -0.84 6.56
N ILE A 171 -3.04 -1.40 6.10
CA ILE A 171 -1.86 -1.62 6.93
C ILE A 171 -1.31 -0.28 7.46
N GLU A 172 -1.26 0.75 6.62
CA GLU A 172 -0.78 2.06 7.03
C GLU A 172 -1.71 2.73 8.04
N ASN A 173 -3.03 2.63 7.85
CA ASN A 173 -4.00 3.11 8.83
C ASN A 173 -3.84 2.40 10.19
N ILE A 174 -3.69 1.06 10.20
CA ILE A 174 -3.47 0.31 11.44
C ILE A 174 -2.14 0.71 12.11
N ARG A 175 -1.08 0.97 11.34
CA ARG A 175 0.20 1.45 11.87
C ARG A 175 0.07 2.81 12.55
N THR A 176 -0.60 3.76 11.89
CA THR A 176 -0.83 5.10 12.46
C THR A 176 -1.70 5.04 13.73
N GLU A 177 -2.77 4.23 13.73
CA GLU A 177 -3.58 3.98 14.93
C GLU A 177 -2.77 3.37 16.08
N LEU A 178 -1.90 2.40 15.78
CA LEU A 178 -1.03 1.77 16.78
C LEU A 178 -0.05 2.79 17.39
N ASP A 179 0.54 3.66 16.57
CA ASP A 179 1.46 4.68 17.05
C ASP A 179 0.74 5.73 17.93
N ASN A 180 -0.48 6.12 17.56
CA ASN A 180 -1.34 6.99 18.37
C ASN A 180 -1.70 6.36 19.72
N GLU A 181 -2.09 5.09 19.75
CA GLU A 181 -2.38 4.38 21.01
C GLU A 181 -1.13 4.19 21.87
N ARG A 182 0.03 3.95 21.27
CA ARG A 182 1.31 3.93 22.00
C ARG A 182 1.63 5.27 22.64
N GLU A 183 1.36 6.37 21.94
CA GLU A 183 1.54 7.72 22.49
C GLU A 183 0.60 7.98 23.66
N LYS A 184 -0.69 7.66 23.51
CA LYS A 184 -1.69 7.76 24.58
C LYS A 184 -1.32 6.94 25.80
N VAL A 185 -0.80 5.72 25.63
CA VAL A 185 -0.30 4.91 26.74
C VAL A 185 0.89 5.58 27.44
N ARG A 186 1.83 6.16 26.70
CA ARG A 186 2.95 6.90 27.31
C ARG A 186 2.46 8.07 28.15
N ASP A 187 1.46 8.81 27.68
CA ASP A 187 0.93 9.95 28.43
C ASP A 187 0.14 9.53 29.66
N LEU A 188 -0.66 8.46 29.57
CA LEU A 188 -1.34 7.88 30.74
C LEU A 188 -0.36 7.37 31.80
N VAL A 189 0.80 6.81 31.39
CA VAL A 189 1.85 6.41 32.33
C VAL A 189 2.44 7.62 33.06
N LYS A 190 2.75 8.71 32.35
CA LYS A 190 3.23 9.95 32.98
C LYS A 190 2.20 10.54 33.95
N GLU A 191 0.93 10.55 33.56
CA GLU A 191 -0.16 11.05 34.41
C GLU A 191 -0.31 10.18 35.68
N LYS A 192 -0.28 8.85 35.52
CA LYS A 192 -0.27 7.90 36.64
C LYS A 192 0.90 8.17 37.59
N GLU A 193 2.11 8.36 37.07
CA GLU A 193 3.30 8.65 37.87
C GLU A 193 3.16 9.96 38.65
N LYS A 194 2.61 11.01 38.02
CA LYS A 194 2.32 12.29 38.66
C LYS A 194 1.32 12.13 39.81
N ILE A 195 0.20 11.47 39.56
CA ILE A 195 -0.83 11.22 40.58
C ILE A 195 -0.27 10.38 41.73
N GLN A 196 0.54 9.36 41.42
CA GLN A 196 1.18 8.52 42.43
C GLN A 196 2.13 9.34 43.33
N LEU A 197 2.89 10.27 42.75
CA LEU A 197 3.77 11.16 43.51
C LEU A 197 2.97 12.09 44.42
N GLU A 198 1.89 12.70 43.92
CA GLU A 198 1.00 13.57 44.70
C GLU A 198 0.32 12.81 45.85
N PHE A 199 -0.14 11.59 45.59
CA PHE A 199 -0.72 10.71 46.60
C PHE A 199 0.28 10.34 47.71
N ASN A 200 1.52 10.01 47.35
CA ASN A 200 2.58 9.70 48.32
C ASN A 200 2.90 10.93 49.20
N LYS A 201 2.98 12.12 48.61
CA LYS A 201 3.19 13.38 49.36
C LYS A 201 2.05 13.65 50.34
N MET A 202 0.81 13.44 49.92
CA MET A 202 -0.36 13.63 50.78
C MET A 202 -0.36 12.63 51.95
N ARG A 203 0.00 11.37 51.67
CA ARG A 203 0.14 10.34 52.70
C ARG A 203 1.19 10.72 53.75
N GLU A 204 2.37 11.18 53.32
CA GLU A 204 3.44 11.64 54.22
C GLU A 204 2.96 12.80 55.10
N LYS A 205 2.30 13.80 54.50
CA LYS A 205 1.73 14.92 55.24
C LYS A 205 0.72 14.46 56.31
N ILE A 206 -0.18 13.54 55.97
CA ILE A 206 -1.16 13.00 56.92
C ILE A 206 -0.47 12.29 58.09
N GLU A 207 0.59 11.53 57.84
CA GLU A 207 1.32 10.83 58.92
C GLU A 207 2.04 11.84 59.84
N THR A 208 2.63 12.89 59.27
CA THR A 208 3.22 13.99 60.05
C THR A 208 2.17 14.72 60.89
N ASP A 209 1.05 15.14 60.28
CA ASP A 209 -0.04 15.85 60.97
C ASP A 209 -0.62 14.99 62.11
N LYS A 210 -0.73 13.67 61.91
CA LYS A 210 -1.16 12.71 62.93
C LYS A 210 -0.12 12.61 64.05
N GLY A 211 1.17 12.54 63.73
CA GLY A 211 2.26 12.56 64.71
C GLY A 211 2.24 13.82 65.58
N ASP A 212 2.09 14.99 64.96
CA ASP A 212 1.99 16.28 65.64
C ASP A 212 0.75 16.38 66.53
N SER A 213 -0.39 15.89 66.04
CA SER A 213 -1.63 15.84 66.83
C SER A 213 -1.50 14.93 68.04
N LEU A 214 -0.85 13.76 67.89
CA LEU A 214 -0.57 12.86 69.01
C LEU A 214 0.39 13.49 70.02
N ALA A 215 1.47 14.12 69.56
CA ALA A 215 2.41 14.83 70.42
C ALA A 215 1.71 15.94 71.23
N LYS A 216 0.84 16.73 70.58
CA LYS A 216 0.02 17.75 71.24
C LYS A 216 -0.92 17.15 72.29
N ASN A 217 -1.57 16.02 71.99
CA ASN A 217 -2.44 15.35 72.95
C ASN A 217 -1.69 14.85 74.18
N VAL A 218 -0.46 14.33 74.01
CA VAL A 218 0.40 13.92 75.14
C VAL A 218 0.77 15.13 76.00
N LEU A 219 1.18 16.25 75.40
CA LEU A 219 1.49 17.49 76.14
C LEU A 219 0.29 18.02 76.94
N LEU A 220 -0.90 18.09 76.32
CA LEU A 220 -2.13 18.50 77.01
C LEU A 220 -2.50 17.53 78.13
N SER A 221 -2.26 16.22 77.96
CA SER A 221 -2.52 15.23 79.01
C SER A 221 -1.59 15.45 80.22
N ILE A 222 -0.31 15.72 79.99
CA ILE A 222 0.65 16.06 81.05
C ILE A 222 0.23 17.34 81.78
N GLU A 223 -0.17 18.39 81.06
CA GLU A 223 -0.65 19.64 81.66
C GLU A 223 -1.90 19.44 82.51
N ILE A 224 -2.85 18.59 82.07
CA ILE A 224 -4.02 18.21 82.86
C ILE A 224 -3.60 17.47 84.13
N GLU A 225 -2.67 16.52 84.05
CA GLU A 225 -2.15 15.82 85.23
C GLU A 225 -1.47 16.78 86.22
N ASP A 226 -0.71 17.75 85.75
CA ASP A 226 -0.10 18.79 86.59
C ASP A 226 -1.15 19.65 87.29
N MET A 227 -2.18 20.11 86.57
CA MET A 227 -3.29 20.85 87.16
C MET A 227 -4.06 20.02 88.19
N GLN A 228 -4.23 18.72 87.96
CA GLN A 228 -4.85 17.80 88.91
C GLN A 228 -4.00 17.62 90.17
N ARG A 229 -2.67 17.48 90.03
CA ARG A 229 -1.73 17.41 91.16
C ARG A 229 -1.78 18.67 92.01
N GLU A 230 -1.76 19.85 91.39
CA GLU A 230 -1.84 21.12 92.11
C GLU A 230 -3.20 21.30 92.80
N LEU A 231 -4.30 20.89 92.14
CA LEU A 231 -5.62 20.89 92.77
C LEU A 231 -5.67 19.98 94.01
N GLU A 232 -5.13 18.78 93.93
CA GLU A 232 -5.13 17.84 95.05
C GLU A 232 -4.24 18.34 96.20
N LYS A 233 -3.10 18.94 95.89
CA LYS A 233 -2.25 19.63 96.87
C LYS A 233 -3.00 20.78 97.56
N GLN A 234 -3.76 21.58 96.83
CA GLN A 234 -4.59 22.64 97.43
C GLN A 234 -5.67 22.07 98.35
N LYS A 235 -6.31 20.95 97.99
CA LYS A 235 -7.24 20.25 98.88
C LYS A 235 -6.56 19.70 100.14
N GLU A 236 -5.37 19.12 100.02
CA GLU A 236 -4.60 18.61 101.17
C GLU A 236 -4.19 19.73 102.12
N ILE A 237 -3.73 20.87 101.58
CA ILE A 237 -3.45 22.08 102.37
C ILE A 237 -4.72 22.52 103.11
N LEU A 238 -5.86 22.57 102.43
CA LEU A 238 -7.13 22.96 103.05
C LEU A 238 -7.60 21.96 104.13
N ALA A 239 -7.39 20.67 103.92
CA ALA A 239 -7.75 19.64 104.89
C ALA A 239 -6.82 19.63 106.12
N SER A 240 -5.51 19.87 105.91
CA SER A 240 -4.51 19.92 106.99
C SER A 240 -4.57 21.22 107.81
N THR A 241 -5.01 22.33 107.20
CA THR A 241 -5.33 23.55 107.93
C THR A 241 -6.75 23.46 108.49
N SER A 242 -6.85 23.04 109.76
CA SER A 242 -8.14 23.00 110.42
C SER A 242 -8.76 24.40 110.43
N ILE A 243 -10.01 24.51 109.97
CA ILE A 243 -10.80 25.74 110.09
C ILE A 243 -10.77 26.23 111.55
N ALA A 244 -10.75 25.33 112.53
CA ALA A 244 -10.59 25.69 113.93
C ALA A 244 -9.23 26.35 114.23
N GLN A 245 -8.12 25.94 113.59
CA GLN A 245 -6.81 26.59 113.74
C GLN A 245 -6.75 27.97 113.07
N ILE A 246 -7.54 28.18 112.01
CA ILE A 246 -7.66 29.50 111.38
C ILE A 246 -8.50 30.39 112.29
N VAL A 247 -9.69 29.93 112.70
CA VAL A 247 -10.59 30.64 113.62
C VAL A 247 -9.88 30.98 114.92
N ASP A 248 -9.17 30.04 115.55
CA ASP A 248 -8.42 30.28 116.79
C ASP A 248 -7.29 31.32 116.60
N ARG A 249 -6.61 31.34 115.45
CA ARG A 249 -5.63 32.41 115.13
C ARG A 249 -6.30 33.78 114.99
N TRP A 250 -7.47 33.83 114.38
CA TRP A 250 -8.26 35.05 114.24
C TRP A 250 -8.81 35.53 115.59
N GLU A 251 -9.38 34.63 116.39
CA GLU A 251 -9.89 34.90 117.73
C GLU A 251 -8.79 35.46 118.63
N ARG A 252 -7.60 34.85 118.64
CA ARG A 252 -6.45 35.38 119.37
C ARG A 252 -6.06 36.78 118.92
N ARG A 253 -6.03 37.04 117.60
CA ARG A 253 -5.69 38.37 117.08
C ARG A 253 -6.75 39.43 117.42
N VAL A 254 -8.02 39.06 117.38
CA VAL A 254 -9.13 39.94 117.79
C VAL A 254 -8.99 40.28 119.27
N LEU A 255 -8.73 39.29 120.13
CA LEU A 255 -8.52 39.51 121.56
C LEU A 255 -7.35 40.48 121.83
N ASP A 256 -6.22 40.31 121.13
CA ASP A 256 -5.08 41.22 121.24
C ASP A 256 -5.47 42.66 120.86
N LEU A 257 -6.20 42.84 119.76
CA LEU A 257 -6.67 44.15 119.31
C LEU A 257 -7.69 44.75 120.28
N GLU A 258 -8.60 43.96 120.83
CA GLU A 258 -9.57 44.41 121.85
C GLU A 258 -8.85 44.90 123.11
N ASN A 259 -7.78 44.21 123.53
CA ASN A 259 -6.96 44.65 124.65
C ASN A 259 -6.22 45.95 124.34
N GLU A 260 -5.59 46.07 123.15
CA GLU A 260 -4.95 47.31 122.71
C GLU A 260 -5.95 48.48 122.68
N VAL A 261 -7.18 48.27 122.22
CA VAL A 261 -8.23 49.30 122.22
C VAL A 261 -8.60 49.69 123.64
N ARG A 262 -8.79 48.71 124.53
CA ARG A 262 -9.13 48.98 125.93
C ARG A 262 -8.03 49.75 126.65
N GLU A 263 -6.76 49.42 126.41
CA GLU A 263 -5.62 50.17 126.91
C GLU A 263 -5.61 51.61 126.37
N ARG A 264 -5.82 51.78 125.06
CA ARG A 264 -5.96 53.10 124.44
C ARG A 264 -7.12 53.89 125.04
N GLU A 265 -8.26 53.26 125.32
CA GLU A 265 -9.42 53.90 125.97
C GLU A 265 -9.10 54.35 127.40
N VAL A 266 -8.39 53.53 128.20
CA VAL A 266 -7.93 53.91 129.54
C VAL A 266 -6.97 55.09 129.47
N ILE A 267 -6.03 55.08 128.52
CA ILE A 267 -5.10 56.19 128.28
C ILE A 267 -5.88 57.45 127.90
N ILE A 268 -6.83 57.35 126.96
CA ILE A 268 -7.69 58.47 126.53
C ILE A 268 -8.49 58.99 127.73
N HIS A 269 -9.11 58.12 128.53
CA HIS A 269 -9.89 58.53 129.69
C HIS A 269 -9.00 59.26 130.73
N THR A 270 -7.80 58.74 130.98
CA THR A 270 -6.81 59.37 131.86
C THR A 270 -6.38 60.74 131.32
N GLN A 271 -6.09 60.83 130.02
CA GLN A 271 -5.78 62.09 129.35
C GLN A 271 -6.94 63.08 129.42
N GLN A 272 -8.19 62.61 129.28
CA GLN A 272 -9.40 63.42 129.38
C GLN A 272 -9.61 63.96 130.80
N CYS A 273 -9.33 63.15 131.84
CA CYS A 273 -9.35 63.57 133.24
C CYS A 273 -8.32 64.69 133.49
N ILE A 274 -7.08 64.50 133.04
CA ILE A 274 -6.01 65.52 133.14
C ILE A 274 -6.43 66.81 132.40
N LEU A 275 -6.98 66.70 131.18
CA LEU A 275 -7.51 67.85 130.43
C LEU A 275 -8.63 68.58 131.17
N ASN A 276 -9.53 67.84 131.83
CA ASN A 276 -10.62 68.42 132.60
C ASN A 276 -10.12 69.10 133.89
N GLU A 277 -9.08 68.57 134.53
CA GLU A 277 -8.39 69.24 135.65
C GLU A 277 -7.74 70.54 135.20
N LEU A 278 -7.02 70.52 134.07
CA LEU A 278 -6.40 71.71 133.49
C LEU A 278 -7.44 72.77 133.09
N ARG A 279 -8.62 72.38 132.60
CA ARG A 279 -9.73 73.29 132.28
C ARG A 279 -10.45 73.88 133.50
N ARG A 280 -10.37 73.26 134.69
CA ARG A 280 -11.06 73.70 135.91
C ARG A 280 -10.29 74.75 136.72
N LEU A 281 -9.05 75.08 136.34
CA LEU A 281 -8.29 76.16 136.96
C LEU A 281 -8.63 77.52 136.30
N PRO A 282 -8.93 78.58 137.08
CA PRO A 282 -9.27 79.90 136.56
C PRO A 282 -8.04 80.62 135.97
N PRO A 283 -8.20 81.57 135.04
CA PRO A 283 -7.08 82.23 134.37
C PRO A 283 -6.35 83.14 135.35
N ARG A 284 -5.04 82.91 135.55
CA ARG A 284 -4.13 83.85 136.20
C ARG A 284 -2.89 84.06 135.34
N GLU A 285 -2.53 85.32 135.22
CA GLU A 285 -1.55 85.88 134.30
C GLU A 285 -0.10 85.61 134.70
N SER A 286 0.76 85.64 133.67
CA SER A 286 2.14 86.17 133.62
C SER A 286 3.36 85.27 133.91
N SER A 287 4.35 85.46 133.02
CA SER A 287 5.79 85.09 133.02
C SER A 287 6.13 83.63 132.64
N SER A 288 6.52 83.34 131.40
CA SER A 288 7.83 83.57 130.72
C SER A 288 8.92 82.56 131.11
N VAL A 289 9.75 82.19 130.12
CA VAL A 289 11.08 81.54 130.19
C VAL A 289 11.07 80.05 129.76
N THR A 290 11.27 79.82 128.44
CA THR A 290 12.45 79.14 127.81
C THR A 290 12.38 77.60 127.81
N SER A 291 12.12 76.95 126.68
CA SER A 291 13.09 76.57 125.62
C SER A 291 14.13 75.52 126.04
N VAL A 292 14.00 74.30 125.49
CA VAL A 292 15.07 73.45 124.91
C VAL A 292 14.32 72.48 123.98
N SER A 293 14.24 72.70 122.66
CA SER A 293 15.27 72.49 121.63
C SER A 293 15.66 71.03 121.42
N GLY A 294 15.39 70.52 120.22
CA GLY A 294 15.83 69.23 119.69
C GLY A 294 15.01 68.87 118.44
N ILE A 295 15.06 69.68 117.38
CA ILE A 295 16.03 69.52 116.27
C ILE A 295 15.94 68.11 115.66
N PHE A 296 15.05 67.94 114.69
CA PHE A 296 15.34 67.28 113.42
C PHE A 296 14.54 68.01 112.33
N ASN A 297 15.21 68.99 111.72
CA ASN A 297 14.84 69.53 110.41
C ASN A 297 15.77 68.90 109.36
N SER A 298 15.27 68.87 108.13
CA SER A 298 15.91 68.41 106.88
C SER A 298 15.62 66.93 106.57
N GLY A 299 15.04 66.56 105.43
CA GLY A 299 14.75 67.30 104.22
C GLY A 299 14.46 66.27 103.12
N GLY A 300 13.41 66.50 102.34
CA GLY A 300 12.93 65.61 101.28
C GLY A 300 11.45 65.88 101.09
N SER A 301 11.03 66.96 100.43
CA SER A 301 11.11 67.12 98.97
C SER A 301 10.69 65.86 98.22
N SER A 302 9.38 65.66 98.11
CA SER A 302 8.78 65.45 96.79
C SER A 302 7.30 65.82 96.86
N SER A 303 7.02 67.04 96.44
CA SER A 303 5.73 67.34 95.84
C SER A 303 5.70 66.60 94.50
N ASP A 304 4.96 65.49 94.43
CA ASP A 304 4.45 65.03 93.15
C ASP A 304 2.99 64.62 93.29
N SER A 305 2.18 65.66 93.14
CA SER A 305 0.88 65.70 92.48
C SER A 305 0.32 64.35 92.02
N PHE A 306 -0.65 63.85 92.79
CA PHE A 306 -1.70 62.99 92.26
C PHE A 306 -2.55 63.80 91.27
N HIS A 307 -2.11 63.85 90.01
CA HIS A 307 -3.00 64.03 88.87
C HIS A 307 -3.11 62.72 88.11
N MET A 308 -3.99 61.85 88.63
CA MET A 308 -4.80 60.97 87.81
C MET A 308 -5.56 61.85 86.82
N LYS A 309 -5.05 61.96 85.60
CA LYS A 309 -5.80 62.45 84.47
C LYS A 309 -5.59 61.48 83.31
N GLU A 310 -6.61 60.65 83.12
CA GLU A 310 -6.98 60.02 81.86
C GLU A 310 -6.44 60.80 80.66
N SER A 311 -5.45 60.24 79.96
CA SER A 311 -5.19 60.38 78.53
C SER A 311 -3.88 59.65 78.20
N GLY A 312 -3.86 58.95 77.08
CA GLY A 312 -2.78 58.03 76.70
C GLY A 312 -1.37 58.66 76.57
N LEU A 313 -0.41 57.79 76.28
CA LEU A 313 1.02 58.08 76.08
C LEU A 313 1.29 59.46 75.46
N ASP A 314 2.20 60.21 76.09
CA ASP A 314 2.75 61.48 75.59
C ASP A 314 3.20 61.36 74.13
N GLN A 315 2.98 62.40 73.32
CA GLN A 315 3.16 62.42 71.87
C GLN A 315 4.59 62.06 71.46
N SER A 316 5.58 62.41 72.29
CA SER A 316 7.00 62.05 72.06
C SER A 316 7.26 60.55 72.27
N SER A 317 6.70 59.97 73.34
CA SER A 317 6.76 58.54 73.61
C SER A 317 5.99 57.73 72.56
N ARG A 318 4.85 58.27 72.09
CA ARG A 318 4.03 57.69 71.04
C ARG A 318 4.75 57.67 69.69
N ASN A 319 5.44 58.75 69.33
CA ASN A 319 6.27 58.80 68.12
C ASN A 319 7.50 57.88 68.22
N THR A 320 8.09 57.73 69.40
CA THR A 320 9.23 56.82 69.64
C THR A 320 8.80 55.36 69.54
N LEU A 321 7.63 55.01 70.08
CA LEU A 321 7.04 53.69 69.97
C LEU A 321 6.67 53.34 68.52
N ILE A 322 6.09 54.29 67.78
CA ILE A 322 5.81 54.15 66.34
C ILE A 322 7.10 53.91 65.56
N LYS A 323 8.18 54.65 65.85
CA LYS A 323 9.48 54.50 65.19
C LYS A 323 10.14 53.15 65.51
N TYR A 324 9.95 52.64 66.72
CA TYR A 324 10.40 51.31 67.15
C TYR A 324 9.61 50.19 66.45
N ILE A 325 8.28 50.29 66.37
CA ILE A 325 7.42 49.34 65.64
C ILE A 325 7.78 49.31 64.13
N LEU A 326 8.12 50.46 63.55
CA LEU A 326 8.49 50.59 62.14
C LEU A 326 9.96 50.25 61.84
N SER A 327 10.75 49.80 62.81
CA SER A 327 12.19 49.57 62.60
C SER A 327 12.56 48.17 62.06
N ASP A 328 11.68 47.16 62.16
CA ASP A 328 11.96 45.80 61.67
C ASP A 328 10.77 45.13 60.95
N ARG A 329 10.96 44.81 59.66
CA ARG A 329 9.88 44.56 58.67
C ARG A 329 9.17 43.22 58.84
N ASN A 330 9.85 42.17 59.29
CA ASN A 330 9.22 40.86 59.53
C ASN A 330 8.41 40.83 60.83
N ASN A 331 8.80 41.64 61.81
CA ASN A 331 8.04 41.83 63.05
C ASN A 331 6.85 42.79 62.88
N GLN A 332 6.81 43.61 61.81
CA GLN A 332 5.73 44.57 61.55
C GLN A 332 4.38 43.93 61.26
N LEU A 333 4.30 42.90 60.40
CA LEU A 333 3.02 42.24 60.12
C LEU A 333 2.45 41.52 61.34
N ALA A 334 3.30 40.79 62.08
CA ALA A 334 2.89 40.07 63.28
C ALA A 334 2.41 41.03 64.39
N ASN A 335 3.04 42.20 64.52
CA ASN A 335 2.68 43.20 65.51
C ASN A 335 1.40 43.97 65.14
N ILE A 336 1.04 44.12 63.86
CA ILE A 336 -0.18 44.85 63.44
C ILE A 336 -1.45 44.14 63.91
N TYR A 337 -1.50 42.81 63.81
CA TYR A 337 -2.65 42.05 64.28
C TYR A 337 -2.76 42.06 65.81
N ALA A 338 -1.62 42.04 66.52
CA ALA A 338 -1.59 42.14 67.99
C ALA A 338 -1.98 43.55 68.48
N ILE A 339 -1.47 44.60 67.84
CA ILE A 339 -1.74 46.00 68.18
C ILE A 339 -3.16 46.41 67.79
N GLY A 340 -3.67 45.97 66.63
CA GLY A 340 -5.04 46.22 66.21
C GLY A 340 -6.06 45.65 67.19
N ARG A 341 -5.74 44.51 67.81
CA ARG A 341 -6.55 43.90 68.87
C ARG A 341 -6.47 44.65 70.20
N ILE A 342 -5.34 45.28 70.53
CA ILE A 342 -5.17 46.06 71.78
C ILE A 342 -5.81 47.46 71.67
N LEU A 343 -5.85 48.02 70.46
CA LEU A 343 -6.37 49.36 70.18
C LEU A 343 -7.81 49.36 69.64
N ASP A 344 -8.49 48.20 69.62
CA ASP A 344 -9.84 48.00 69.05
C ASP A 344 -10.03 48.63 67.66
N LEU A 345 -9.05 48.42 66.78
CA LEU A 345 -9.13 48.88 65.39
C LEU A 345 -10.15 48.04 64.61
N SER A 346 -10.93 48.68 63.75
CA SER A 346 -11.84 47.99 62.85
C SER A 346 -11.08 47.22 61.76
N ASN A 347 -11.69 46.16 61.22
CA ASN A 347 -11.07 45.35 60.17
C ASN A 347 -10.67 46.17 58.93
N GLN A 348 -11.39 47.25 58.62
CA GLN A 348 -11.03 48.16 57.53
C GLN A 348 -9.75 48.97 57.82
N GLU A 349 -9.51 49.34 59.08
CA GLU A 349 -8.32 50.09 59.49
C GLU A 349 -7.09 49.19 59.53
N VAL A 350 -7.26 47.92 59.94
CA VAL A 350 -6.20 46.90 59.89
C VAL A 350 -5.80 46.61 58.43
N ASP A 351 -6.78 46.41 57.55
CA ASP A 351 -6.55 46.20 56.10
C ASP A 351 -5.86 47.40 55.44
N TYR A 352 -6.18 48.61 55.86
CA TYR A 352 -5.55 49.84 55.35
C TYR A 352 -4.06 49.93 55.75
N LEU A 353 -3.72 49.55 56.99
CA LEU A 353 -2.35 49.51 57.49
C LEU A 353 -1.51 48.44 56.80
N GLU A 354 -2.07 47.25 56.59
CA GLU A 354 -1.41 46.15 55.89
C GLU A 354 -1.10 46.51 54.41
N ARG A 355 -2.04 47.17 53.73
CA ARG A 355 -1.84 47.66 52.35
C ARG A 355 -0.84 48.80 52.25
N SER A 356 -0.79 49.68 53.25
CA SER A 356 0.14 50.81 53.27
C SER A 356 1.59 50.37 53.42
N LEU A 357 1.85 49.36 54.26
CA LEU A 357 3.18 48.75 54.44
C LEU A 357 3.60 47.85 53.27
N SER A 358 2.63 47.25 52.59
CA SER A 358 2.88 46.46 51.38
C SER A 358 3.26 47.36 50.18
N LYS A 359 2.60 48.52 50.02
CA LYS A 359 2.84 49.47 48.91
C LYS A 359 4.19 50.18 48.95
N GLU A 360 4.87 50.24 50.09
CA GLU A 360 6.20 50.85 50.20
C GLU A 360 7.32 50.00 49.56
N ARG A 361 7.02 48.74 49.18
CA ARG A 361 7.94 47.86 48.43
C ARG A 361 8.09 48.30 46.97
N ASP A 362 7.04 48.86 46.35
CA ASP A 362 7.02 49.14 44.90
C ASP A 362 7.53 50.54 44.54
N ARG A 363 8.01 51.33 45.50
CA ARG A 363 8.62 52.64 45.27
C ARG A 363 10.15 52.68 45.42
N TYR A 364 10.76 51.56 45.84
CA TYR A 364 12.22 51.43 45.98
C TYR A 364 12.78 50.14 45.35
N LEU A 365 12.05 49.57 44.40
CA LEU A 365 12.58 48.75 43.30
C LEU A 365 12.41 49.56 42.01
#